data_AF-V7I7M4-F1
#
_entry.id   AF-V7I7M4-F1
#
_cell.length_a   1.000
_cell.length_b   1.000
_cell.length_c   1.000
_cell.angle_alpha   90.00
_cell.angle_beta   90.00
_cell.angle_gamma   90.00
#
_symmetry.space_group_name_H-M   'P 1'
#
loop_
_entity.id
_entity.type
_entity.pdbx_description
1 polymer ?
#
loop_
_entity_poly.entity_id
_entity_poly.type
_entity_poly.pdbx_seq_one_letter_code
_entity_poly.pdbx_strand_id
1 'polypeptide(L)'
;MKKKSKYQLLYKLYPSVITKDQFYRICNISKKTAAHLLDNGLVPCVNSGKKTRKYKIKLEDVIEYLESREKDPGRYAAPSGWYKTYGKPDEEDLLMTPENIRKISVHYLKKLSKYPDVLSVNQLSSLTGYSTTTLLKWINKGAIKHFDMGNRYLVPKEWLLEFLSGPEFMKARIPSKYGEEQIKKIFKSKG
;
A
#
# COMPACT_ATOMS: atom_id res chain seq x y z
N MET A 1 5.24 -45.27 -16.48
CA MET A 1 5.35 -45.07 -15.02
C MET A 1 4.90 -43.64 -14.69
N LYS A 2 3.80 -43.43 -13.98
CA LYS A 2 3.35 -42.06 -13.62
C LYS A 2 4.33 -41.47 -12.61
N LYS A 3 5.02 -40.39 -12.99
CA LYS A 3 5.93 -39.64 -12.11
C LYS A 3 5.15 -39.24 -10.84
N LYS A 4 5.65 -39.60 -9.65
CA LYS A 4 5.04 -39.14 -8.40
C LYS A 4 5.26 -37.63 -8.30
N SER A 5 4.18 -36.87 -8.36
CA SER A 5 4.20 -35.42 -8.17
C SER A 5 4.74 -35.09 -6.77
N LYS A 6 5.61 -34.07 -6.67
CA LYS A 6 6.07 -33.49 -5.40
C LYS A 6 4.90 -33.01 -4.53
N TYR A 7 3.75 -32.72 -5.15
CA TYR A 7 2.56 -32.18 -4.51
C TYR A 7 1.53 -33.24 -4.11
N GLN A 8 1.88 -34.53 -4.13
CA GLN A 8 0.96 -35.61 -3.73
C GLN A 8 0.37 -35.45 -2.32
N LEU A 9 1.11 -34.80 -1.41
CA LEU A 9 0.63 -34.52 -0.06
C LEU A 9 -0.61 -33.62 -0.04
N LEU A 10 -0.83 -32.79 -1.07
CA LEU A 10 -2.00 -31.91 -1.14
C LEU A 10 -3.32 -32.69 -1.19
N TYR A 11 -3.35 -33.86 -1.83
CA TYR A 11 -4.54 -34.72 -1.86
C TYR A 11 -4.97 -35.22 -0.47
N LYS A 12 -4.05 -35.28 0.49
CA LYS A 12 -4.37 -35.65 1.88
C LYS A 12 -4.87 -34.47 2.71
N LEU A 13 -4.49 -33.25 2.33
CA LEU A 13 -4.73 -32.03 3.11
C LEU A 13 -5.95 -31.24 2.65
N TYR A 14 -6.34 -31.39 1.38
CA TYR A 14 -7.40 -30.61 0.77
C TYR A 14 -8.41 -31.50 0.04
N PRO A 15 -9.69 -31.08 -0.04
CA PRO A 15 -10.69 -31.78 -0.84
C PRO A 15 -10.36 -31.73 -2.33
N SER A 16 -11.00 -32.62 -3.12
CA SER A 16 -10.82 -32.70 -4.57
C SER A 16 -11.20 -31.41 -5.32
N VAL A 17 -12.15 -30.65 -4.76
CA VAL A 17 -12.55 -29.33 -5.25
C VAL A 17 -12.30 -28.30 -4.16
N ILE A 18 -11.51 -27.29 -4.50
CA ILE A 18 -11.11 -26.23 -3.59
C ILE A 18 -11.64 -24.86 -4.02
N THR A 19 -11.66 -23.96 -3.05
CA THR A 19 -12.07 -22.57 -3.24
C THR A 19 -10.88 -21.70 -3.66
N LYS A 20 -11.17 -20.48 -4.16
CA LYS A 20 -10.12 -19.48 -4.39
C LYS A 20 -9.29 -19.18 -3.14
N ASP A 21 -9.89 -19.24 -1.94
CA ASP A 21 -9.14 -18.95 -0.70
C ASP A 21 -8.07 -20.00 -0.42
N GLN A 22 -8.42 -21.27 -0.60
CA GLN A 22 -7.47 -22.38 -0.49
C GLN A 22 -6.42 -22.30 -1.60
N PHE A 23 -6.82 -22.00 -2.83
CA PHE A 23 -5.92 -21.93 -3.98
C PHE A 23 -4.78 -20.92 -3.79
N TYR A 24 -5.05 -19.67 -3.40
CA TYR A 24 -3.96 -18.70 -3.24
C TYR A 24 -3.01 -19.04 -2.08
N ARG A 25 -3.52 -19.72 -1.04
CA ARG A 25 -2.71 -20.20 0.09
C ARG A 25 -1.79 -21.34 -0.34
N ILE A 26 -2.32 -22.32 -1.06
CA ILE A 26 -1.56 -23.45 -1.60
C ILE A 26 -0.45 -22.95 -2.54
N CYS A 27 -0.78 -22.01 -3.42
CA CYS A 27 0.14 -21.50 -4.44
C CYS A 27 1.08 -20.39 -3.95
N ASN A 28 0.92 -19.94 -2.70
CA ASN A 28 1.62 -18.80 -2.10
C ASN A 28 1.62 -17.55 -3.01
N ILE A 29 0.42 -17.12 -3.42
CA ILE A 29 0.21 -15.94 -4.27
C ILE A 29 -0.84 -15.00 -3.67
N SER A 30 -0.90 -13.77 -4.16
CA SER A 30 -1.92 -12.82 -3.72
C SER A 30 -3.32 -13.24 -4.19
N LYS A 31 -4.36 -12.81 -3.45
CA LYS A 31 -5.77 -12.99 -3.86
C LYS A 31 -6.09 -12.39 -5.24
N LYS A 32 -5.35 -11.35 -5.65
CA LYS A 32 -5.48 -10.67 -6.94
C LYS A 32 -4.84 -11.51 -8.06
N THR A 33 -3.64 -12.04 -7.83
CA THR A 33 -2.97 -12.96 -8.75
C THR A 33 -3.78 -14.23 -8.95
N ALA A 34 -4.33 -14.80 -7.87
CA ALA A 34 -5.23 -15.95 -7.98
C ALA A 34 -6.46 -15.64 -8.83
N ALA A 35 -7.08 -14.46 -8.67
CA ALA A 35 -8.20 -14.05 -9.52
C ALA A 35 -7.78 -13.93 -11.00
N HIS A 36 -6.62 -13.32 -11.28
CA HIS A 36 -6.06 -13.21 -12.62
C HIS A 36 -5.91 -14.56 -13.31
N LEU A 37 -5.29 -15.52 -12.62
CA LEU A 37 -5.05 -16.86 -13.18
C LEU A 37 -6.35 -17.57 -13.54
N LEU A 38 -7.38 -17.41 -12.70
CA LEU A 38 -8.68 -18.04 -12.88
C LEU A 38 -9.54 -17.33 -13.93
N ASP A 39 -9.55 -16.00 -13.92
CA ASP A 39 -10.35 -15.18 -14.85
C ASP A 39 -9.79 -15.25 -16.28
N ASN A 40 -8.47 -15.39 -16.45
CA ASN A 40 -7.83 -15.54 -17.77
C ASN A 40 -7.68 -17.01 -18.20
N GLY A 41 -8.21 -17.97 -17.43
CA GLY A 41 -8.14 -19.40 -17.77
C GLY A 41 -6.75 -20.02 -17.74
N LEU A 42 -5.76 -19.36 -17.13
CA LEU A 42 -4.42 -19.92 -16.93
C LEU A 42 -4.43 -21.11 -15.96
N VAL A 43 -5.41 -21.12 -15.05
CA VAL A 43 -5.76 -22.29 -14.23
C VAL A 43 -7.24 -22.59 -14.47
N PRO A 44 -7.59 -23.80 -14.94
CA PRO A 44 -8.97 -24.21 -15.15
C PRO A 44 -9.82 -24.04 -13.89
N CYS A 45 -11.02 -23.49 -14.03
CA CYS A 45 -11.98 -23.42 -12.94
C CYS A 45 -13.41 -23.33 -13.44
N VAL A 46 -14.35 -23.75 -12.58
CA VAL A 46 -15.77 -23.52 -12.79
C VAL A 46 -16.14 -22.22 -12.09
N ASN A 47 -16.60 -21.26 -12.87
CA ASN A 47 -17.06 -19.96 -12.38
C ASN A 47 -18.60 -19.90 -12.40
N SER A 48 -19.21 -19.72 -11.24
CA SER A 48 -20.67 -19.62 -11.07
C SER A 48 -21.26 -18.24 -11.35
N GLY A 49 -20.45 -17.24 -11.71
CA GLY A 49 -20.90 -15.87 -12.01
C GLY A 49 -21.28 -15.01 -10.80
N LYS A 50 -21.29 -15.59 -9.58
CA LYS A 50 -21.64 -14.88 -8.35
C LYS A 50 -20.64 -13.77 -8.00
N LYS A 51 -21.07 -12.78 -7.21
CA LYS A 51 -20.18 -11.72 -6.70
C LYS A 51 -19.09 -12.26 -5.77
N THR A 52 -19.43 -13.25 -4.95
CA THR A 52 -18.52 -13.89 -3.98
C THR A 52 -18.57 -15.41 -4.12
N ARG A 53 -17.50 -16.09 -3.68
CA ARG A 53 -17.36 -17.56 -3.72
C ARG A 53 -17.65 -18.15 -5.12
N LYS A 54 -17.26 -17.45 -6.18
CA LYS A 54 -17.63 -17.79 -7.55
C LYS A 54 -16.88 -18.96 -8.17
N TYR A 55 -15.67 -19.25 -7.68
CA TYR A 55 -14.77 -20.25 -8.26
C TYR A 55 -14.84 -21.59 -7.53
N LYS A 56 -14.87 -22.67 -8.31
CA LYS A 56 -14.57 -24.04 -7.90
C LYS A 56 -13.41 -24.56 -8.76
N ILE A 57 -12.34 -25.00 -8.13
CA ILE A 57 -11.08 -25.35 -8.79
C ILE A 57 -10.75 -26.79 -8.41
N LYS A 58 -10.41 -27.65 -9.38
CA LYS A 58 -9.99 -29.02 -9.04
C LYS A 58 -8.58 -28.99 -8.49
N LEU A 59 -8.32 -29.80 -7.47
CA LEU A 59 -6.99 -29.90 -6.88
C LEU A 59 -5.95 -30.44 -7.88
N GLU A 60 -6.39 -31.33 -8.79
CA GLU A 60 -5.62 -31.84 -9.92
C GLU A 60 -5.06 -30.70 -10.79
N ASP A 61 -5.92 -29.76 -11.21
CA ASP A 61 -5.55 -28.61 -12.03
C ASP A 61 -4.56 -27.68 -11.30
N VAL A 62 -4.67 -27.59 -9.97
CA VAL A 62 -3.75 -26.79 -9.14
C VAL A 62 -2.38 -27.44 -9.04
N ILE A 63 -2.31 -28.76 -8.94
CA ILE A 63 -1.05 -29.50 -8.95
C ILE A 63 -0.38 -29.36 -10.31
N GLU A 64 -1.14 -29.50 -11.40
CA GLU A 64 -0.62 -29.28 -12.76
C GLU A 64 -0.06 -27.86 -12.91
N TYR A 65 -0.78 -26.85 -12.43
CA TYR A 65 -0.32 -25.46 -12.40
C TYR A 65 0.99 -25.29 -11.62
N LEU A 66 1.14 -25.93 -10.45
CA LEU A 66 2.36 -25.81 -9.66
C LEU A 66 3.55 -26.44 -10.37
N GLU A 67 3.36 -27.60 -11.00
CA GLU A 67 4.40 -28.28 -11.76
C GLU A 67 4.79 -27.54 -13.04
N SER A 68 3.81 -26.98 -13.75
CA SER A 68 4.08 -26.20 -14.96
C SER A 68 4.76 -24.88 -14.62
N ARG A 69 4.36 -24.22 -13.52
CA ARG A 69 4.99 -22.98 -13.03
C ARG A 69 6.43 -23.19 -12.58
N GLU A 70 6.77 -24.33 -11.98
CA GLU A 70 8.17 -24.65 -11.66
C GLU A 70 9.05 -24.78 -12.92
N LYS A 71 8.47 -25.26 -14.04
CA LYS A 71 9.20 -25.42 -15.32
C LYS A 71 9.27 -24.14 -16.13
N ASP A 72 8.18 -23.38 -16.16
CA ASP A 72 8.07 -22.12 -16.89
C ASP A 72 7.36 -21.06 -16.03
N PRO A 73 8.12 -20.36 -15.16
CA PRO A 73 7.56 -19.28 -14.36
C PRO A 73 7.03 -18.12 -15.20
N GLY A 74 7.57 -17.91 -16.41
CA GLY A 74 7.27 -16.78 -17.28
C GLY A 74 5.83 -16.81 -17.81
N ARG A 75 5.33 -18.01 -18.15
CA ARG A 75 3.94 -18.22 -18.61
C ARG A 75 2.87 -17.71 -17.63
N TYR A 76 3.18 -17.74 -16.33
CA TYR A 76 2.26 -17.34 -15.27
C TYR A 76 2.63 -16.01 -14.61
N ALA A 77 3.62 -15.31 -15.17
CA ALA A 77 4.00 -14.00 -14.71
C ALA A 77 2.83 -13.03 -14.88
N ALA A 78 2.59 -12.22 -13.86
CA ALA A 78 1.57 -11.18 -13.96
C ALA A 78 2.03 -10.12 -14.98
N PRO A 79 1.11 -9.54 -15.77
CA PRO A 79 1.43 -8.50 -16.73
C PRO A 79 2.20 -7.32 -16.11
N SER A 80 3.01 -6.62 -16.89
CA SER A 80 3.69 -5.40 -16.44
C SER A 80 2.67 -4.40 -15.86
N GLY A 81 2.91 -3.89 -14.65
CA GLY A 81 1.97 -3.00 -13.95
C GLY A 81 0.77 -3.69 -13.26
N TRP A 82 0.68 -5.02 -13.27
CA TRP A 82 -0.42 -5.75 -12.61
C TRP A 82 -0.44 -5.56 -11.09
N TYR A 83 0.74 -5.47 -10.48
CA TYR A 83 0.89 -5.05 -9.10
C TYR A 83 0.85 -3.53 -9.06
N LYS A 84 -0.08 -2.95 -8.30
CA LYS A 84 -0.03 -1.52 -8.02
C LYS A 84 1.25 -1.28 -7.22
N THR A 85 2.24 -0.65 -7.83
CA THR A 85 3.29 0.03 -7.08
C THR A 85 2.57 1.14 -6.31
N TYR A 86 2.38 0.95 -5.01
CA TYR A 86 1.95 2.05 -4.14
C TYR A 86 3.13 3.01 -4.07
N GLY A 87 3.03 4.10 -4.81
CA GLY A 87 4.12 5.01 -5.11
C GLY A 87 4.37 5.05 -6.61
N LYS A 88 3.50 5.74 -7.35
CA LYS A 88 3.89 6.30 -8.65
C LYS A 88 4.48 7.69 -8.38
N PRO A 89 5.77 7.91 -8.64
CA PRO A 89 6.41 9.21 -8.56
C PRO A 89 6.03 10.03 -9.80
N ASP A 90 4.77 10.47 -9.86
CA ASP A 90 4.29 11.37 -10.92
C ASP A 90 3.72 12.68 -10.31
N GLU A 91 3.58 12.77 -8.97
CA GLU A 91 3.26 14.00 -8.21
C GLU A 91 4.51 14.65 -7.56
N GLU A 92 5.63 13.94 -7.50
CA GLU A 92 6.90 14.40 -6.92
C GLU A 92 7.40 15.68 -7.62
N ASP A 93 7.22 15.78 -8.95
CA ASP A 93 7.69 16.90 -9.77
C ASP A 93 6.81 18.15 -9.67
N LEU A 94 5.51 17.99 -9.36
CA LEU A 94 4.60 19.14 -9.29
C LEU A 94 4.73 19.90 -7.97
N LEU A 95 5.11 19.25 -6.87
CA LEU A 95 5.08 19.84 -5.53
C LEU A 95 6.43 20.43 -5.07
N MET A 96 7.50 20.16 -5.80
CA MET A 96 8.86 20.60 -5.50
C MET A 96 9.29 21.86 -6.27
N THR A 97 8.37 22.56 -6.95
CA THR A 97 8.70 23.88 -7.49
C THR A 97 8.87 24.89 -6.35
N PRO A 98 9.79 25.87 -6.46
CA PRO A 98 9.97 26.89 -5.42
C PRO A 98 8.66 27.62 -5.07
N GLU A 99 7.78 27.82 -6.05
CA GLU A 99 6.48 28.45 -5.85
C GLU A 99 5.53 27.59 -5.00
N ASN A 100 5.50 26.27 -5.24
CA ASN A 100 4.64 25.36 -4.49
C ASN A 100 5.15 25.11 -3.08
N ILE A 101 6.47 24.99 -2.90
CA ILE A 101 7.12 24.97 -1.58
C ILE A 101 6.74 26.24 -0.80
N ARG A 102 6.79 27.41 -1.42
CA ARG A 102 6.37 28.67 -0.77
C ARG A 102 4.89 28.64 -0.35
N LYS A 103 3.99 28.17 -1.22
CA LYS A 103 2.54 28.05 -0.91
C LYS A 103 2.29 27.10 0.27
N ILE A 104 2.97 25.95 0.28
CA ILE A 104 2.91 24.98 1.39
C ILE A 104 3.40 25.62 2.69
N SER A 105 4.57 26.26 2.66
CA SER A 105 5.17 26.92 3.82
C SER A 105 4.26 28.00 4.40
N VAL A 106 3.70 28.89 3.57
CA VAL A 106 2.80 29.97 4.02
C VAL A 106 1.52 29.40 4.65
N HIS A 107 0.93 28.36 4.05
CA HIS A 107 -0.27 27.71 4.56
C HIS A 107 -0.05 27.10 5.96
N TYR A 108 1.04 26.34 6.12
CA TYR A 108 1.33 25.71 7.40
C TYR A 108 1.83 26.70 8.44
N LEU A 109 2.59 27.74 8.07
CA LEU A 109 2.99 28.81 8.98
C LEU A 109 1.76 29.52 9.57
N LYS A 110 0.74 29.83 8.75
CA LYS A 110 -0.51 30.43 9.21
C LYS A 110 -1.31 29.51 10.13
N LYS A 111 -1.26 28.19 9.93
CA LYS A 111 -1.89 27.23 10.84
C LYS A 111 -1.11 27.08 12.16
N LEU A 112 0.21 27.05 12.08
CA LEU A 112 1.12 26.87 13.21
C LEU A 112 1.12 28.04 14.19
N SER A 113 0.77 29.26 13.75
CA SER A 113 0.69 30.44 14.64
C SER A 113 -0.25 30.26 15.83
N LYS A 114 -1.23 29.34 15.74
CA LYS A 114 -2.19 29.03 16.81
C LYS A 114 -1.73 27.96 17.80
N TYR A 115 -0.58 27.34 17.55
CA TYR A 115 -0.05 26.23 18.33
C TYR A 115 1.16 26.68 19.17
N PRO A 116 1.53 25.95 20.24
CA PRO A 116 2.78 26.20 20.97
C PRO A 116 4.01 25.82 20.14
N ASP A 117 5.18 26.39 20.45
CA ASP A 117 6.42 26.23 19.67
C ASP A 117 6.90 24.78 19.55
N VAL A 118 6.46 23.94 20.48
CA VAL A 118 6.69 22.50 20.48
C VAL A 118 5.35 21.78 20.54
N LEU A 119 5.10 20.89 19.59
CA LEU A 119 3.83 20.17 19.43
C LEU A 119 3.95 18.72 19.89
N SER A 120 2.94 18.24 20.61
CA SER A 120 2.73 16.82 20.85
C SER A 120 2.15 16.12 19.61
N VAL A 121 2.27 14.79 19.56
CA VAL A 121 1.67 13.96 18.49
C VAL A 121 0.17 14.20 18.31
N ASN A 122 -0.56 14.45 19.39
CA ASN A 122 -2.00 14.75 19.33
C ASN A 122 -2.26 16.10 18.66
N GLN A 123 -1.48 17.13 18.99
CA GLN A 123 -1.60 18.44 18.34
C GLN A 123 -1.19 18.37 16.86
N LEU A 124 -0.15 17.60 16.52
CA LEU A 124 0.21 17.31 15.13
C LEU A 124 -0.94 16.63 14.38
N SER A 125 -1.63 15.70 15.05
CA SER A 125 -2.80 15.03 14.48
C SER A 125 -3.93 16.04 14.24
N SER A 126 -4.23 16.95 15.16
CA SER A 126 -5.24 18.00 14.94
C SER A 126 -4.85 19.00 13.83
N LEU A 127 -3.57 19.37 13.73
CA LEU A 127 -3.06 20.33 12.75
C LEU A 127 -3.09 19.77 11.32
N THR A 128 -2.55 18.56 11.15
CA THR A 128 -2.36 17.90 9.85
C THR A 128 -3.57 17.04 9.46
N GLY A 129 -4.34 16.60 10.46
CA GLY A 129 -5.43 15.63 10.38
C GLY A 129 -5.01 14.23 9.93
N TYR A 130 -3.71 13.93 9.94
CA TYR A 130 -3.25 12.54 9.90
C TYR A 130 -3.47 11.86 11.25
N SER A 131 -3.71 10.55 11.22
CA SER A 131 -3.83 9.77 12.45
C SER A 131 -2.53 9.81 13.26
N THR A 132 -2.64 9.73 14.58
CA THR A 132 -1.49 9.63 15.48
C THR A 132 -0.59 8.45 15.11
N THR A 133 -1.15 7.31 14.69
CA THR A 133 -0.39 6.14 14.20
C THR A 133 0.47 6.46 12.98
N THR A 134 -0.08 7.23 12.02
CA THR A 134 0.67 7.67 10.84
C THR A 134 1.83 8.59 11.22
N LEU A 135 1.57 9.54 12.12
CA LEU A 135 2.58 10.49 12.59
C LEU A 135 3.70 9.78 13.38
N LEU A 136 3.35 8.87 14.29
CA LEU A 136 4.33 8.05 15.02
C LEU A 136 5.18 7.20 14.07
N LYS A 137 4.60 6.68 12.99
CA LYS A 137 5.35 5.95 11.97
C LYS A 137 6.37 6.84 11.27
N TRP A 138 6.06 8.10 11.00
CA TRP A 138 7.00 9.05 10.39
C TRP A 138 8.10 9.47 11.36
N ILE A 139 7.75 9.72 12.62
CA ILE A 139 8.69 10.02 13.71
C ILE A 139 9.66 8.85 13.91
N ASN A 140 9.15 7.63 14.10
CA ASN A 140 9.97 6.43 14.33
C ASN A 140 10.84 6.05 13.11
N LYS A 141 10.46 6.51 11.90
CA LYS A 141 11.27 6.36 10.69
C LYS A 141 12.36 7.43 10.54
N GLY A 142 12.41 8.42 11.44
CA GLY A 142 13.32 9.55 11.38
C GLY A 142 12.94 10.61 10.33
N ALA A 143 11.73 10.55 9.75
CA ALA A 143 11.30 11.50 8.72
C ALA A 143 10.94 12.87 9.32
N ILE A 144 10.41 12.89 10.54
CA ILE A 144 10.14 14.12 11.31
C ILE A 144 11.15 14.19 12.44
N LYS A 145 11.98 15.25 12.47
CA LYS A 145 12.86 15.52 13.62
C LYS A 145 12.01 15.75 14.87
N HIS A 146 12.45 15.24 16.01
CA HIS A 146 11.70 15.31 17.26
C HIS A 146 12.63 15.28 18.47
N PHE A 147 12.11 15.72 19.62
CA PHE A 147 12.65 15.38 20.93
C PHE A 147 12.00 14.10 21.42
N ASP A 148 12.83 13.18 21.90
CA ASP A 148 12.39 12.00 22.62
C ASP A 148 12.42 12.27 24.12
N MET A 149 11.24 12.23 24.75
CA MET A 149 11.08 12.40 26.20
C MET A 149 10.69 11.08 26.89
N GLY A 150 11.02 9.95 26.27
CA GLY A 150 10.80 8.58 26.76
C GLY A 150 9.35 8.11 26.63
N ASN A 151 8.39 8.88 27.14
CA ASN A 151 6.96 8.54 27.09
C ASN A 151 6.17 9.30 26.02
N ARG A 152 6.79 10.29 25.38
CA ARG A 152 6.16 11.13 24.37
C ARG A 152 7.18 11.73 23.41
N TYR A 153 6.73 11.95 22.19
CA TYR A 153 7.48 12.70 21.18
C TYR A 153 6.96 14.13 21.08
N LEU A 154 7.91 15.05 21.02
CA LEU A 154 7.68 16.49 20.92
C LEU A 154 8.35 17.02 19.66
N VAL A 155 7.60 17.74 18.83
CA VAL A 155 8.07 18.23 17.52
C VAL A 155 8.03 19.75 17.51
N PRO A 156 9.19 20.43 17.43
CA PRO A 156 9.27 21.86 17.18
C PRO A 156 8.57 22.28 15.88
N LYS A 157 7.93 23.46 15.89
CA LYS A 157 7.25 24.04 14.71
C LYS A 157 8.17 24.13 13.50
N GLU A 158 9.41 24.53 13.70
CA GLU A 158 10.40 24.72 12.63
C GLU A 158 10.70 23.40 11.92
N TRP A 159 10.94 22.34 12.68
CA TRP A 159 11.19 21.00 12.15
C TRP A 159 9.96 20.41 11.47
N LEU A 160 8.77 20.69 12.00
CA LEU A 160 7.53 20.30 11.35
C LEU A 160 7.36 21.03 10.01
N LEU A 161 7.65 22.33 9.96
CA LEU A 161 7.55 23.13 8.73
C LEU A 161 8.57 22.65 7.68
N GLU A 162 9.82 22.38 8.10
CA GLU A 162 10.86 21.79 7.26
C GLU A 162 10.40 20.45 6.65
N PHE A 163 9.80 19.58 7.46
CA PHE A 163 9.25 18.32 6.98
C PHE A 163 8.12 18.54 5.97
N LEU A 164 7.09 19.32 6.34
CA LEU A 164 5.88 19.52 5.53
C LEU A 164 6.14 20.22 4.19
N SER A 165 7.16 21.07 4.14
CA SER A 165 7.60 21.79 2.94
C SER A 165 8.74 21.08 2.19
N GLY A 166 9.18 19.92 2.68
CA GLY A 166 10.32 19.17 2.15
C GLY A 166 9.93 17.92 1.34
N PRO A 167 10.91 17.33 0.63
CA PRO A 167 10.70 16.11 -0.15
C PRO A 167 10.36 14.91 0.74
N GLU A 168 10.76 14.93 2.02
CA GLU A 168 10.47 13.85 2.96
C GLU A 168 8.98 13.72 3.26
N PHE A 169 8.21 14.82 3.30
CA PHE A 169 6.76 14.72 3.40
C PHE A 169 6.15 14.05 2.18
N MET A 170 6.67 14.32 0.98
CA MET A 170 6.20 13.71 -0.26
C MET A 170 6.43 12.20 -0.28
N LYS A 171 7.64 11.77 0.07
CA LYS A 171 7.99 10.35 0.19
C LYS A 171 7.20 9.63 1.29
N ALA A 172 6.96 10.32 2.41
CA ALA A 172 6.30 9.75 3.57
C ALA A 172 4.77 9.71 3.45
N ARG A 173 4.18 10.60 2.62
CA ARG A 173 2.74 10.73 2.45
C ARG A 173 2.13 9.43 1.91
N ILE A 174 1.05 9.03 2.54
CA ILE A 174 0.24 7.91 2.05
C ILE A 174 -0.68 8.46 0.94
N PRO A 175 -0.64 7.92 -0.29
CA PRO A 175 -1.62 8.23 -1.33
C PRO A 175 -2.99 7.69 -0.89
N SER A 176 -3.69 8.53 -0.14
CA SER A 176 -5.02 8.31 0.39
C SER A 176 -5.90 9.46 -0.04
N LYS A 177 -7.21 9.22 -0.17
CA LYS A 177 -8.19 10.27 -0.51
C LYS A 177 -8.03 11.51 0.39
N TYR A 178 -7.76 11.30 1.67
CA TYR A 178 -7.51 12.37 2.63
C TYR A 178 -6.22 13.16 2.33
N GLY A 179 -5.11 12.46 2.05
CA GLY A 179 -3.85 13.11 1.68
C GLY A 179 -3.94 13.92 0.38
N GLU A 180 -4.71 13.42 -0.60
CA GLU A 180 -5.00 14.14 -1.84
C GLU A 180 -5.88 15.38 -1.60
N GLU A 181 -6.90 15.28 -0.74
CA GLU A 181 -7.75 16.42 -0.37
C GLU A 181 -6.98 17.52 0.35
N GLN A 182 -6.02 17.17 1.21
CA GLN A 182 -5.19 18.16 1.90
C GLN A 182 -4.28 18.92 0.94
N ILE A 183 -3.66 18.23 -0.03
CA ILE A 183 -2.89 18.87 -1.09
C ILE A 183 -3.80 19.78 -1.93
N LYS A 184 -4.97 19.28 -2.36
CA LYS A 184 -5.95 20.09 -3.09
C LYS A 184 -6.34 21.35 -2.32
N LYS A 185 -6.48 21.30 -0.99
CA LYS A 185 -6.76 22.50 -0.16
C LYS A 185 -5.62 23.51 -0.16
N ILE A 186 -4.37 23.05 -0.13
CA ILE A 186 -3.18 23.92 -0.19
C ILE A 186 -3.10 24.66 -1.52
N PHE A 187 -3.38 23.98 -2.64
CA PHE A 187 -3.23 24.55 -4.00
C PHE A 187 -4.50 25.15 -4.59
N LYS A 188 -5.69 24.89 -4.03
CA LYS A 188 -6.96 25.54 -4.43
C LYS A 188 -7.26 26.83 -3.67
N SER A 189 -6.51 27.18 -2.63
CA SER A 189 -6.68 28.49 -1.98
C SER A 189 -6.23 29.57 -2.96
N LYS A 190 -7.20 30.18 -3.66
CA LYS A 190 -7.00 31.39 -4.45
C LYS A 190 -6.26 32.43 -3.59
N GLY A 191 -5.28 33.09 -4.20
CA GLY A 191 -4.74 34.35 -3.69
C GLY A 191 -5.82 35.41 -3.58
#